data_AF-A0AAV5GPU6-F1
#
_entry.id   AF-A0AAV5GPU6-F1
#
_cell.length_a   1.000
_cell.length_b   1.000
_cell.length_c   1.000
_cell.angle_alpha   90.00
_cell.angle_beta   90.00
_cell.angle_gamma   90.00
#
_symmetry.space_group_name_H-M   'P 1'
#
loop_
_entity.id
_entity.type
_entity.pdbx_description
1 polymer ?
#
loop_
_entity_poly.entity_id
_entity_poly.type
_entity_poly.pdbx_seq_one_letter_code
_entity_poly.pdbx_strand_id
1 'polypeptide(L)'
;MPLLVRSREVDVIFAIDGSADTSETYANGTSLIATSDKNALYMHNYTAFPPIPSTQQDFLEQGLTTRPTFFGCNSTTGGNMSETGAYPLVIYHPNHAGSNPGATNYSTFKLSYEHDEVVSFLDAAHELAMRGYPSPETPTEPDQQWPLCLKCAVVDRARARANINRTAECQACMDRYCWSDGIADSLINATNTAQNNTPSPQPESGATSLGSVSTFAGVAAALVGGLALLA
;
A
#
# COMPACT_ATOMS: atom_id res chain seq x y z
N MET A 1 -1.79 7.00 16.05
CA MET A 1 -1.97 7.13 14.58
C MET A 1 -2.81 8.38 14.34
N PRO A 2 -2.26 9.47 13.78
CA PRO A 2 -2.92 10.77 13.84
C PRO A 2 -4.29 10.80 13.15
N LEU A 3 -4.44 10.13 12.01
CA LEU A 3 -5.68 10.18 11.23
C LEU A 3 -6.83 9.33 11.78
N LEU A 4 -6.59 8.52 12.82
CA LEU A 4 -7.60 7.63 13.42
C LEU A 4 -8.09 8.14 14.78
N VAL A 5 -7.71 9.35 15.19
CA VAL A 5 -8.23 9.92 16.45
C VAL A 5 -9.71 10.23 16.27
N ARG A 6 -10.58 9.68 17.13
CA ARG A 6 -12.06 9.80 17.00
C ARG A 6 -12.53 11.24 16.88
N SER A 7 -11.96 12.16 17.68
CA SER A 7 -12.34 13.58 17.66
C SER A 7 -12.00 14.32 16.36
N ARG A 8 -11.24 13.70 15.45
CA ARG A 8 -11.01 14.25 14.11
C ARG A 8 -12.11 13.87 13.12
N GLU A 9 -12.93 12.87 13.46
CA GLU A 9 -14.06 12.41 12.64
C GLU A 9 -13.69 12.23 11.16
N VAL A 10 -12.52 11.63 10.90
CA VAL A 10 -11.97 11.50 9.55
C VAL A 10 -12.81 10.51 8.75
N ASP A 11 -13.34 10.97 7.62
CA ASP A 11 -14.16 10.16 6.73
C ASP A 11 -13.35 9.28 5.79
N VAL A 12 -12.29 9.85 5.23
CA VAL A 12 -11.49 9.23 4.18
C VAL A 12 -10.00 9.48 4.42
N ILE A 13 -9.20 8.47 4.17
CA ILE A 13 -7.74 8.53 4.21
C ILE A 13 -7.20 8.12 2.84
N PHE A 14 -6.38 8.98 2.23
CA PHE A 14 -5.54 8.59 1.10
C PHE A 14 -4.24 7.99 1.65
N ALA A 15 -4.07 6.68 1.50
CA ALA A 15 -2.89 5.94 1.92
C ALA A 15 -1.97 5.75 0.70
N ILE A 16 -1.00 6.65 0.55
CA ILE A 16 0.01 6.59 -0.53
C ILE A 16 1.19 5.75 -0.03
N ASP A 17 1.41 4.60 -0.66
CA ASP A 17 2.49 3.67 -0.27
C ASP A 17 3.63 3.72 -1.29
N GLY A 18 4.66 4.48 -0.95
CA GLY A 18 5.90 4.60 -1.73
C GLY A 18 7.01 3.67 -1.26
N SER A 19 6.69 2.59 -0.54
CA SER A 19 7.70 1.67 -0.03
C SER A 19 8.38 0.85 -1.14
N ALA A 20 9.55 0.29 -0.81
CA ALA A 20 10.35 -0.56 -1.67
C ALA A 20 10.48 -1.96 -1.03
N ASP A 21 9.35 -2.66 -0.94
CA ASP A 21 9.16 -3.93 -0.23
C ASP A 21 9.04 -5.14 -1.18
N THR A 22 9.53 -5.02 -2.41
CA THR A 22 9.70 -6.16 -3.34
C THR A 22 11.11 -6.14 -3.92
N SER A 23 11.51 -7.25 -4.55
CA SER A 23 12.77 -7.34 -5.31
C SER A 23 12.90 -6.27 -6.41
N GLU A 24 11.77 -5.81 -6.92
CA GLU A 24 11.67 -4.75 -7.94
C GLU A 24 11.46 -3.36 -7.32
N THR A 25 11.62 -3.21 -6.00
CA THR A 25 11.53 -1.94 -5.24
C THR A 25 10.15 -1.25 -5.29
N TYR A 26 9.07 -2.03 -5.19
CA TYR A 26 7.69 -1.53 -5.13
C TYR A 26 6.97 -1.88 -3.82
N ALA A 27 5.77 -1.34 -3.61
CA ALA A 27 4.99 -1.59 -2.41
C ALA A 27 4.35 -2.99 -2.42
N ASN A 28 4.33 -3.65 -1.25
CA ASN A 28 3.71 -4.97 -1.07
C ASN A 28 2.59 -4.99 -0.01
N GLY A 29 2.18 -3.83 0.51
CA GLY A 29 1.16 -3.70 1.56
C GLY A 29 1.68 -3.80 2.99
N THR A 30 2.98 -4.06 3.21
CA THR A 30 3.59 -4.17 4.56
C THR A 30 3.27 -2.96 5.44
N SER A 31 3.34 -1.75 4.89
CA SER A 31 3.06 -0.52 5.63
C SER A 31 1.61 -0.47 6.15
N LEU A 32 0.67 -0.96 5.35
CA LEU A 32 -0.77 -0.96 5.65
C LEU A 32 -1.13 -2.06 6.65
N ILE A 33 -0.52 -3.24 6.52
CA ILE A 33 -0.65 -4.35 7.48
C ILE A 33 -0.13 -3.91 8.85
N ALA A 34 1.08 -3.37 8.92
CA ALA A 34 1.66 -2.88 10.17
C ALA A 34 0.81 -1.76 10.82
N THR A 35 0.17 -0.93 9.99
CA THR A 35 -0.78 0.11 10.40
C THR A 35 -2.05 -0.48 11.01
N SER A 36 -2.62 -1.51 10.39
CA SER A 36 -3.78 -2.27 10.89
C SER A 36 -3.46 -2.97 12.22
N ASP A 37 -2.35 -3.71 12.28
CA ASP A 37 -1.91 -4.43 13.48
C ASP A 37 -1.66 -3.48 14.66
N LYS A 38 -1.00 -2.35 14.40
CA LYS A 38 -0.79 -1.33 15.42
C LYS A 38 -2.11 -0.75 15.94
N ASN A 39 -3.11 -0.57 15.08
CA ASN A 39 -4.43 -0.12 15.50
C ASN A 39 -5.09 -1.15 16.43
N ALA A 40 -5.11 -2.41 16.01
CA ALA A 40 -5.72 -3.51 16.77
C ALA A 40 -5.05 -3.73 18.13
N LEU A 41 -3.71 -3.69 18.19
CA LEU A 41 -2.94 -4.01 19.39
C LEU A 41 -2.86 -2.87 20.40
N TYR A 42 -2.82 -1.61 19.94
CA TYR A 42 -2.40 -0.50 20.81
C TYR A 42 -3.35 0.71 20.80
N MET A 43 -4.34 0.77 19.91
CA MET A 43 -5.13 1.99 19.66
C MET A 43 -6.60 1.85 20.04
N HIS A 44 -6.91 1.23 21.18
CA HIS A 44 -8.30 0.93 21.59
C HIS A 44 -9.24 2.15 21.67
N ASN A 45 -8.70 3.36 21.91
CA ASN A 45 -9.47 4.62 21.98
C ASN A 45 -9.54 5.40 20.64
N TYR A 46 -9.02 4.82 19.56
CA TYR A 46 -9.06 5.40 18.22
C TYR A 46 -10.28 4.87 17.46
N THR A 47 -10.52 5.38 16.25
CA THR A 47 -11.36 4.70 15.27
C THR A 47 -10.69 3.38 14.88
N ALA A 48 -11.50 2.39 14.52
CA ALA A 48 -10.98 1.13 13.99
C ALA A 48 -10.25 1.38 12.68
N PHE A 49 -9.39 0.43 12.30
CA PHE A 49 -8.89 0.31 10.95
C PHE A 49 -9.85 -0.56 10.13
N PRO A 50 -10.11 -0.25 8.85
CA PRO A 50 -10.98 -1.11 8.04
C PRO A 50 -10.36 -2.49 7.84
N PRO A 51 -11.18 -3.53 7.56
CA PRO A 51 -10.68 -4.82 7.13
C PRO A 51 -9.79 -4.70 5.89
N ILE A 52 -8.66 -5.40 5.90
CA ILE A 52 -7.67 -5.52 4.82
C ILE A 52 -7.16 -6.97 4.80
N PRO A 53 -6.50 -7.42 3.72
CA PRO A 53 -5.79 -8.70 3.75
C PRO A 53 -4.73 -8.74 4.85
N SER A 54 -4.48 -9.93 5.39
CA SER A 54 -3.63 -10.10 6.58
C SER A 54 -2.16 -10.35 6.26
N THR A 55 -1.83 -10.69 5.01
CA THR A 55 -0.46 -11.02 4.60
C THR A 55 -0.04 -10.27 3.34
N GLN A 56 1.27 -10.05 3.18
CA GLN A 56 1.83 -9.48 1.95
C GLN A 56 1.52 -10.35 0.73
N GLN A 57 1.51 -11.68 0.92
CA GLN A 57 1.19 -12.62 -0.14
C GLN A 57 -0.23 -12.40 -0.67
N ASP A 58 -1.21 -12.17 0.22
CA ASP A 58 -2.57 -11.86 -0.19
C ASP A 58 -2.66 -10.57 -1.01
N PHE A 59 -1.91 -9.52 -0.63
CA PHE A 59 -1.86 -8.26 -1.39
C PHE A 59 -1.32 -8.47 -2.81
N LEU A 60 -0.27 -9.31 -2.94
CA LEU A 60 0.38 -9.62 -4.21
C LEU A 60 -0.51 -10.51 -5.10
N GLU A 61 -1.08 -11.58 -4.55
CA GLU A 61 -1.92 -12.53 -5.30
C GLU A 61 -3.25 -11.90 -5.74
N GLN A 62 -3.85 -11.04 -4.91
CA GLN A 62 -5.08 -10.33 -5.24
C GLN A 62 -4.83 -9.10 -6.13
N GLY A 63 -3.58 -8.81 -6.50
CA GLY A 63 -3.23 -7.69 -7.38
C GLY A 63 -3.52 -6.31 -6.77
N LEU A 64 -3.52 -6.21 -5.44
CA LEU A 64 -3.76 -4.95 -4.71
C LEU A 64 -2.54 -4.03 -4.71
N THR A 65 -1.38 -4.54 -5.12
CA THR A 65 -0.14 -3.78 -5.26
C THR A 65 -0.03 -3.09 -6.62
N THR A 66 -0.89 -3.39 -7.58
CA THR A 66 -0.81 -2.87 -8.97
C THR A 66 -2.00 -1.98 -9.35
N ARG A 67 -2.86 -1.65 -8.38
CA ARG A 67 -4.06 -0.82 -8.57
C ARG A 67 -4.42 -0.06 -7.30
N PRO A 68 -5.10 1.10 -7.41
CA PRO A 68 -5.73 1.70 -6.26
C PRO A 68 -6.89 0.82 -5.76
N THR A 69 -7.05 0.75 -4.45
CA THR A 69 -8.05 -0.09 -3.78
C THR A 69 -8.74 0.68 -2.66
N PHE A 70 -10.05 0.50 -2.50
CA PHE A 70 -10.81 1.08 -1.40
C PHE A 70 -11.04 0.03 -0.31
N PHE A 71 -10.56 0.30 0.90
CA PHE A 71 -10.81 -0.53 2.07
C PHE A 71 -11.87 0.09 2.96
N GLY A 72 -12.71 -0.77 3.54
CA GLY A 72 -13.79 -0.34 4.42
C GLY A 72 -14.92 0.36 3.69
N CYS A 73 -15.31 -0.10 2.51
CA CYS A 73 -16.36 0.59 1.75
C CYS A 73 -17.73 0.60 2.43
N ASN A 74 -18.07 -0.40 3.23
CA ASN A 74 -19.34 -0.44 3.95
C ASN A 74 -19.19 0.24 5.31
N SER A 75 -20.08 1.18 5.62
CA SER A 75 -20.08 1.81 6.95
C SER A 75 -20.76 0.89 7.98
N THR A 76 -20.09 0.68 9.11
CA THR A 76 -20.61 -0.08 10.26
C THR A 76 -21.45 0.77 11.21
N THR A 77 -21.36 2.10 11.13
CA THR A 77 -21.90 3.07 12.10
C THR A 77 -22.69 4.21 11.43
N GLY A 78 -23.26 3.96 10.24
CA GLY A 78 -24.02 4.99 9.51
C GLY A 78 -23.18 6.24 9.20
N GLY A 79 -21.87 6.10 9.02
CA GLY A 79 -20.93 7.19 8.77
C GLY A 79 -20.52 8.00 10.00
N ASN A 80 -21.00 7.67 11.20
CA ASN A 80 -20.59 8.35 12.42
C ASN A 80 -19.19 7.88 12.85
N MET A 81 -18.18 8.73 12.64
CA MET A 81 -16.78 8.42 12.91
C MET A 81 -16.37 8.53 14.38
N SER A 82 -17.26 9.04 15.23
CA SER A 82 -17.07 9.07 16.69
C SER A 82 -17.54 7.77 17.38
N GLU A 83 -18.30 6.93 16.68
CA GLU A 83 -18.82 5.66 17.22
C GLU A 83 -17.75 4.57 17.32
N THR A 84 -17.92 3.71 18.33
CA THR A 84 -17.04 2.54 18.51
C THR A 84 -17.22 1.57 17.34
N GLY A 85 -16.11 1.16 16.72
CA GLY A 85 -16.12 0.29 15.55
C GLY A 85 -16.25 1.01 14.21
N ALA A 86 -16.37 2.34 14.21
CA ALA A 86 -16.30 3.15 13.00
C ALA A 86 -14.88 3.13 12.43
N TYR A 87 -14.76 3.12 11.11
CA TYR A 87 -13.50 3.26 10.39
C TYR A 87 -13.65 4.14 9.13
N PRO A 88 -12.63 4.94 8.78
CA PRO A 88 -12.64 5.72 7.56
C PRO A 88 -12.60 4.80 6.35
N LEU A 89 -13.06 5.29 5.21
CA LEU A 89 -12.75 4.66 3.93
C LEU A 89 -11.27 4.94 3.62
N VAL A 90 -10.48 3.90 3.41
CA VAL A 90 -9.06 4.05 3.07
C VAL A 90 -8.88 3.83 1.57
N ILE A 91 -8.45 4.87 0.87
CA ILE A 91 -8.06 4.81 -0.54
C ILE A 91 -6.57 4.49 -0.56
N TYR A 92 -6.24 3.22 -0.77
CA TYR A 92 -4.87 2.74 -0.86
C TYR A 92 -4.32 2.93 -2.27
N HIS A 93 -3.14 3.52 -2.36
CA HIS A 93 -2.44 3.81 -3.60
C HIS A 93 -1.00 3.30 -3.54
N PRO A 94 -0.73 2.09 -4.06
CA PRO A 94 0.61 1.53 -4.07
C PRO A 94 1.48 2.13 -5.18
N ASN A 95 2.75 2.37 -4.88
CA ASN A 95 3.80 2.53 -5.88
C ASN A 95 4.00 1.19 -6.60
N HIS A 96 3.92 1.20 -7.92
CA HIS A 96 4.07 0.02 -8.77
C HIS A 96 4.65 0.40 -10.12
N ALA A 97 5.06 -0.63 -10.88
CA ALA A 97 5.50 -0.44 -12.26
C ALA A 97 4.33 0.08 -13.12
N GLY A 98 4.32 1.39 -13.39
CA GLY A 98 3.43 2.01 -14.36
C GLY A 98 3.97 1.93 -15.78
N SER A 99 3.63 2.92 -16.63
CA SER A 99 4.13 2.98 -18.01
C SER A 99 5.62 3.26 -18.12
N ASN A 100 6.25 3.80 -17.06
CA ASN A 100 7.68 4.05 -16.97
C ASN A 100 8.29 3.29 -15.76
N PRO A 101 8.61 1.98 -15.91
CA PRO A 101 9.11 1.16 -14.81
C PRO A 101 10.40 1.73 -14.20
N GLY A 102 10.43 1.82 -12.88
CA GLY A 102 11.60 2.29 -12.12
C GLY A 102 11.71 3.80 -11.94
N ALA A 103 10.87 4.61 -12.61
CA ALA A 103 10.91 6.07 -12.50
C ALA A 103 10.62 6.59 -11.08
N THR A 104 9.93 5.80 -10.25
CA THR A 104 9.63 6.11 -8.84
C THR A 104 10.48 5.31 -7.85
N ASN A 105 11.43 4.50 -8.32
CA ASN A 105 12.14 3.50 -7.52
C ASN A 105 13.53 3.96 -7.10
N TYR A 106 13.59 5.14 -6.48
CA TYR A 106 14.84 5.64 -5.93
C TYR A 106 15.09 5.11 -4.53
N SER A 107 16.36 4.85 -4.23
CA SER A 107 16.80 4.49 -2.88
C SER A 107 16.44 5.59 -1.89
N THR A 108 15.96 5.21 -0.70
CA THR A 108 15.78 6.13 0.43
C THR A 108 17.07 6.90 0.80
N PHE A 109 18.24 6.37 0.45
CA PHE A 109 19.54 7.00 0.69
C PHE A 109 19.99 7.95 -0.43
N LYS A 110 19.25 8.05 -1.54
CA LYS A 110 19.53 9.04 -2.59
C LYS A 110 18.98 10.40 -2.17
N LEU A 111 19.89 11.30 -1.80
CA LEU A 111 19.57 12.65 -1.30
C LEU A 111 19.72 13.75 -2.36
N SER A 112 20.19 13.41 -3.56
CA SER A 112 20.40 14.35 -4.66
C SER A 112 19.90 13.75 -5.97
N TYR A 113 19.23 14.58 -6.76
CA TYR A 113 18.57 14.19 -8.00
C TYR A 113 18.95 15.18 -9.10
N GLU A 114 19.24 14.66 -10.28
CA GLU A 114 19.35 15.47 -11.49
C GLU A 114 17.97 15.97 -11.92
N HIS A 115 17.93 17.02 -12.74
CA HIS A 115 16.67 17.64 -13.13
C HIS A 115 15.74 16.69 -13.88
N ASP A 116 16.29 15.86 -14.77
CA ASP A 116 15.57 14.85 -15.54
C ASP A 116 15.01 13.73 -14.65
N GLU A 117 15.76 13.30 -13.63
CA GLU A 117 15.28 12.36 -12.60
C GLU A 117 14.06 12.92 -11.87
N VAL A 118 14.09 14.20 -11.48
CA VAL A 118 12.95 14.86 -10.81
C VAL A 118 11.73 14.92 -11.72
N VAL A 119 11.90 15.33 -12.97
CA VAL A 119 10.78 15.40 -13.94
C VAL A 119 10.19 14.01 -14.18
N SER A 120 11.03 13.02 -14.46
CA SER A 120 10.61 11.63 -14.67
C SER A 120 9.85 11.07 -13.46
N PHE A 121 10.33 11.32 -12.25
CA PHE A 121 9.67 10.90 -11.01
C PHE A 121 8.28 11.53 -10.87
N LEU A 122 8.18 12.85 -11.06
CA LEU A 122 6.92 13.58 -10.88
C LEU A 122 5.89 13.20 -11.94
N ASP A 123 6.30 12.99 -13.19
CA ASP A 123 5.43 12.55 -14.27
C ASP A 123 4.90 11.13 -14.00
N ALA A 124 5.77 10.20 -13.58
CA ALA A 124 5.36 8.85 -13.23
C ALA A 124 4.44 8.82 -11.99
N ALA A 125 4.75 9.60 -10.95
CA ALA A 125 3.90 9.72 -9.77
C ALA A 125 2.52 10.32 -10.10
N HIS A 126 2.48 11.31 -11.01
CA HIS A 126 1.23 11.89 -11.49
C HIS A 126 0.40 10.88 -12.27
N GLU A 127 1.03 10.14 -13.20
CA GLU A 127 0.37 9.07 -13.95
C GLU A 127 -0.24 8.05 -12.99
N LEU A 128 0.55 7.52 -12.05
CA LEU A 128 0.08 6.56 -11.05
C LEU A 128 -1.14 7.07 -10.30
N ALA A 129 -1.08 8.31 -9.79
CA ALA A 129 -2.18 8.92 -9.02
C ALA A 129 -3.48 9.11 -9.82
N MET A 130 -3.36 9.34 -11.13
CA MET A 130 -4.48 9.71 -12.00
C MET A 130 -5.03 8.56 -12.84
N ARG A 131 -4.30 7.44 -12.95
CA ARG A 131 -4.65 6.34 -13.87
C ARG A 131 -5.89 5.58 -13.44
N GLY A 132 -6.11 5.34 -12.15
CA GLY A 132 -7.15 4.41 -11.69
C GLY A 132 -6.91 2.98 -12.19
N TYR A 133 -7.98 2.18 -12.22
CA TYR A 133 -7.93 0.81 -12.72
C TYR A 133 -9.32 0.37 -13.26
N PRO A 134 -9.52 0.33 -14.60
CA PRO A 134 -10.84 0.14 -15.17
C PRO A 134 -11.33 -1.30 -15.04
N SER A 135 -10.51 -2.27 -15.43
CA SER A 135 -10.83 -3.69 -15.31
C SER A 135 -9.59 -4.60 -15.44
N PRO A 136 -9.69 -5.87 -14.98
CA PRO A 136 -8.64 -6.86 -15.14
C PRO A 136 -8.25 -7.19 -16.57
N GLU A 137 -9.18 -7.02 -17.52
CA GLU A 137 -8.98 -7.30 -18.94
C GLU A 137 -8.12 -6.23 -19.63
N THR A 138 -8.10 -5.01 -19.10
CA THR A 138 -7.31 -3.88 -19.60
C THR A 138 -6.48 -3.24 -18.48
N PRO A 139 -5.57 -4.01 -17.85
CA PRO A 139 -4.89 -3.61 -16.61
C PRO A 139 -3.97 -2.39 -16.77
N THR A 140 -3.52 -2.11 -18.00
CA THR A 140 -2.64 -1.00 -18.37
C THR A 140 -3.41 0.26 -18.77
N GLU A 141 -4.70 0.15 -19.10
CA GLU A 141 -5.48 1.29 -19.56
C GLU A 141 -5.89 2.19 -18.38
N PRO A 142 -5.96 3.52 -18.56
CA PRO A 142 -6.48 4.42 -17.56
C PRO A 142 -8.00 4.33 -17.43
N ASP A 143 -8.51 4.36 -16.20
CA ASP A 143 -9.94 4.45 -15.90
C ASP A 143 -10.44 5.89 -16.05
N GLN A 144 -11.21 6.14 -17.10
CA GLN A 144 -11.83 7.45 -17.36
C GLN A 144 -12.81 7.88 -16.26
N GLN A 145 -13.34 6.94 -15.46
CA GLN A 145 -14.24 7.22 -14.34
C GLN A 145 -13.51 7.41 -13.01
N TRP A 146 -12.18 7.27 -12.97
CA TRP A 146 -11.41 7.39 -11.74
C TRP A 146 -11.69 8.68 -10.94
N PRO A 147 -11.75 9.88 -11.57
CA PRO A 147 -12.09 11.11 -10.85
C PRO A 147 -13.49 11.11 -10.24
N LEU A 148 -14.45 10.42 -10.87
CA LEU A 148 -15.80 10.25 -10.32
C LEU A 148 -15.78 9.29 -9.13
N CYS A 149 -15.05 8.18 -9.24
CA CYS A 149 -14.94 7.20 -8.16
C CYS A 149 -14.25 7.77 -6.92
N LEU A 150 -13.23 8.61 -7.09
CA LEU A 150 -12.64 9.38 -5.99
C LEU A 150 -13.66 10.32 -5.33
N LYS A 151 -14.44 11.07 -6.11
CA LYS A 151 -15.51 11.93 -5.55
C LYS A 151 -16.53 11.11 -4.76
N CYS A 152 -16.92 9.96 -5.29
CA CYS A 152 -17.86 9.05 -4.62
C CYS A 152 -17.31 8.53 -3.30
N ALA A 153 -16.04 8.11 -3.26
CA ALA A 153 -15.36 7.66 -2.05
C ALA A 153 -15.26 8.77 -0.99
N VAL A 154 -14.84 9.97 -1.39
CA VAL A 154 -14.66 11.13 -0.49
C VAL A 154 -15.95 11.50 0.24
N VAL A 155 -17.10 11.44 -0.43
CA VAL A 155 -18.39 11.87 0.16
C VAL A 155 -19.20 10.70 0.75
N ASP A 156 -18.69 9.47 0.69
CA ASP A 156 -19.46 8.26 1.04
C ASP A 156 -19.91 8.26 2.51
N ARG A 157 -19.01 8.60 3.43
CA ARG A 157 -19.33 8.68 4.86
C ARG A 157 -20.31 9.79 5.19
N ALA A 158 -20.15 10.96 4.54
CA ALA A 158 -21.09 12.06 4.70
C ALA A 158 -22.49 11.69 4.21
N ARG A 159 -22.60 10.95 3.09
CA ARG A 159 -23.87 10.41 2.60
C ARG A 159 -24.50 9.44 3.59
N ALA A 160 -23.70 8.51 4.14
CA ALA A 160 -24.17 7.57 5.16
C ALA A 160 -24.73 8.31 6.39
N ARG A 161 -24.03 9.34 6.91
CA ARG A 161 -24.51 10.16 8.04
C ARG A 161 -25.81 10.89 7.74
N ALA A 162 -25.97 11.35 6.50
CA ALA A 162 -27.17 12.03 6.06
C ALA A 162 -28.31 11.08 5.67
N ASN A 163 -28.12 9.75 5.80
CA ASN A 163 -29.07 8.74 5.35
C ASN A 163 -29.40 8.85 3.85
N ILE A 164 -28.42 9.24 3.04
CA ILE A 164 -28.52 9.37 1.59
C ILE A 164 -27.87 8.14 0.94
N ASN A 165 -28.64 7.40 0.15
CA ASN A 165 -28.12 6.26 -0.61
C ASN A 165 -27.13 6.71 -1.70
N ARG A 166 -26.20 5.84 -2.06
CA ARG A 166 -25.31 6.02 -3.21
C ARG A 166 -26.14 6.15 -4.49
N THR A 167 -25.68 7.00 -5.42
CA THR A 167 -26.19 6.98 -6.78
C THR A 167 -25.71 5.72 -7.50
N ALA A 168 -26.32 5.38 -8.64
CA ALA A 168 -25.90 4.21 -9.42
C ALA A 168 -24.43 4.30 -9.85
N GLU A 169 -23.95 5.50 -10.21
CA GLU A 169 -22.57 5.73 -10.61
C GLU A 169 -21.60 5.52 -9.44
N CYS A 170 -21.96 6.02 -8.24
CA CYS A 170 -21.14 5.78 -7.06
C CYS A 170 -21.17 4.34 -6.61
N GLN A 171 -22.29 3.64 -6.77
CA GLN A 171 -22.36 2.21 -6.51
C GLN A 171 -21.42 1.44 -7.46
N ALA A 172 -21.46 1.73 -8.76
CA ALA A 172 -20.55 1.11 -9.74
C ALA A 172 -19.07 1.36 -9.42
N CYS A 173 -18.72 2.55 -8.93
CA CYS A 173 -17.36 2.84 -8.44
C CYS A 173 -16.98 2.00 -7.22
N MET A 174 -17.90 1.82 -6.27
CA MET A 174 -17.65 0.97 -5.11
C MET A 174 -17.50 -0.50 -5.54
N ASP A 175 -18.36 -0.99 -6.43
CA ASP A 175 -18.27 -2.36 -6.95
C ASP A 175 -16.94 -2.62 -7.66
N ARG A 176 -16.33 -1.60 -8.28
CA ARG A 176 -15.03 -1.70 -8.96
C ARG A 176 -13.83 -1.68 -8.01
N TYR A 177 -13.83 -0.78 -7.03
CA TYR A 177 -12.63 -0.50 -6.22
C TYR A 177 -12.66 -1.08 -4.82
N CYS A 178 -13.83 -1.49 -4.32
CA CYS A 178 -13.97 -1.94 -2.94
C CYS A 178 -13.47 -3.35 -2.74
N TRP A 179 -12.58 -3.49 -1.78
CA TRP A 179 -12.11 -4.77 -1.32
C TRP A 179 -13.01 -5.35 -0.23
N SER A 180 -13.17 -6.68 -0.22
CA SER A 180 -13.72 -7.47 0.88
C SER A 180 -13.24 -8.92 0.80
N ASP A 181 -13.28 -9.65 1.91
CA ASP A 181 -12.92 -11.08 1.93
C ASP A 181 -13.72 -11.89 0.91
N GLY A 182 -14.99 -11.54 0.69
CA GLY A 182 -15.89 -12.24 -0.24
C GLY A 182 -15.51 -12.13 -1.72
N ILE A 183 -14.60 -11.23 -2.08
CA ILE A 183 -14.12 -11.08 -3.47
C ILE A 183 -12.65 -11.48 -3.66
N ALA A 184 -11.96 -11.90 -2.61
CA ALA A 184 -10.53 -12.21 -2.65
C ALA A 184 -10.17 -13.23 -3.75
N ASP A 185 -10.87 -14.36 -3.81
CA ASP A 185 -10.64 -15.39 -4.84
C ASP A 185 -10.89 -14.88 -6.26
N SER A 186 -11.87 -13.99 -6.41
CA SER A 186 -12.17 -13.37 -7.72
C SER A 186 -11.04 -12.44 -8.15
N LEU A 187 -10.45 -11.69 -7.21
CA LEU A 187 -9.30 -10.84 -7.47
C LEU A 187 -8.04 -11.65 -7.83
N ILE A 188 -7.82 -12.81 -7.21
CA ILE A 188 -6.71 -13.71 -7.57
C ILE A 188 -6.86 -14.19 -9.02
N ASN A 189 -8.05 -14.67 -9.40
CA ASN A 189 -8.30 -15.13 -10.76
C ASN A 189 -8.15 -14.00 -11.80
N ALA A 190 -8.65 -12.81 -11.47
CA ALA A 190 -8.49 -11.61 -12.28
C ALA A 190 -7.01 -11.23 -12.46
N THR A 191 -6.23 -11.29 -11.40
CA THR A 191 -4.79 -10.98 -11.41
C THR A 191 -4.00 -11.97 -12.25
N ASN A 192 -4.25 -13.27 -12.09
CA ASN A 192 -3.64 -14.32 -12.92
C ASN A 192 -3.94 -14.13 -14.41
N THR A 193 -5.17 -13.72 -14.74
CA THR A 193 -5.59 -13.43 -16.12
C THR A 193 -4.83 -12.22 -16.67
N ALA A 194 -4.77 -11.11 -15.92
CA ALA A 194 -4.06 -9.90 -16.31
C ALA A 194 -2.54 -10.14 -16.50
N GLN A 195 -1.96 -11.06 -15.73
CA GLN A 195 -0.53 -11.40 -15.76
C GLN A 195 -0.18 -12.52 -16.76
N ASN A 196 -1.12 -13.02 -17.57
CA ASN A 196 -0.90 -14.18 -18.46
C ASN A 196 -0.28 -15.40 -17.71
N ASN A 197 -0.67 -15.63 -16.45
CA ASN A 197 -0.10 -16.64 -15.56
C ASN A 197 1.40 -16.47 -15.25
N THR A 198 1.96 -15.26 -15.34
CA THR A 198 3.29 -14.99 -14.76
C THR A 198 3.22 -15.02 -13.24
N PRO A 199 4.20 -15.63 -12.55
CA PRO A 199 4.21 -15.68 -11.09
C PRO A 199 4.22 -14.27 -10.48
N SER A 200 3.46 -14.07 -9.40
CA SER A 200 3.46 -12.81 -8.66
C SER A 200 4.83 -12.55 -8.02
N PRO A 201 5.29 -11.28 -7.92
CA PRO A 201 6.55 -10.94 -7.27
C PRO A 201 6.64 -11.55 -5.88
N GLN A 202 7.84 -11.90 -5.44
CA GLN A 202 8.03 -12.40 -4.08
C GLN A 202 8.05 -11.21 -3.10
N PRO A 203 7.37 -11.32 -1.94
CA PRO A 203 7.46 -10.29 -0.92
C PRO A 203 8.89 -10.24 -0.38
N GLU A 204 9.48 -9.05 -0.35
CA GLU A 204 10.72 -8.78 0.36
C GLU A 204 10.44 -7.83 1.53
N SER A 205 11.23 -7.89 2.59
CA SER A 205 11.20 -6.85 3.62
C SER A 205 12.21 -5.78 3.24
N GLY A 206 11.77 -4.55 2.96
CA GLY A 206 12.65 -3.41 2.60
C GLY A 206 13.65 -3.00 3.69
N ALA A 207 13.61 -3.65 4.86
CA ALA A 207 14.70 -3.64 5.82
C ALA A 207 15.84 -4.51 5.29
N THR A 208 16.80 -3.88 4.59
CA THR A 208 18.07 -4.54 4.30
C THR A 208 18.65 -5.08 5.61
N SER A 209 18.70 -6.40 5.70
CA SER A 209 19.52 -7.12 6.67
C SER A 209 20.91 -6.48 6.63
N LEU A 210 21.30 -5.80 7.70
CA LEU A 210 22.71 -5.50 7.97
C LEU A 210 23.41 -6.85 7.97
N GLY A 211 24.03 -7.18 6.84
CA GLY A 211 24.57 -8.51 6.58
C GLY A 211 25.38 -8.99 7.75
N SER A 212 25.04 -10.17 8.26
CA SER A 212 25.84 -10.92 9.21
C SER A 212 27.27 -10.95 8.68
N VAL A 213 28.20 -10.26 9.36
CA VAL A 213 29.62 -10.37 9.07
C VAL A 213 30.00 -11.81 9.37
N SER A 214 30.05 -12.65 8.33
CA SER A 214 30.55 -14.01 8.40
C SER A 214 32.02 -13.95 8.82
N THR A 215 32.28 -14.25 10.09
CA THR A 215 33.64 -14.46 10.60
C THR A 215 34.22 -15.68 9.91
N PHE A 216 35.01 -15.47 8.87
CA PHE A 216 35.89 -16.50 8.34
C PHE A 216 37.01 -16.73 9.36
N ALA A 217 36.90 -17.84 10.10
CA ALA A 217 37.98 -18.40 10.89
C ALA A 217 39.06 -18.94 9.93
N GLY A 218 40.02 -18.08 9.58
CA GLY A 218 41.24 -18.45 8.88
C GLY A 218 42.37 -18.67 9.88
N VAL A 219 42.69 -19.94 10.15
CA VAL A 219 43.86 -20.35 10.93
C VAL A 219 45.14 -19.93 10.20
N ALA A 220 45.92 -19.02 10.78
CA ALA A 220 47.32 -18.83 10.41
C ALA A 220 48.14 -18.66 11.69
N ALA A 221 48.76 -19.76 12.11
CA ALA A 221 49.75 -19.78 13.16
C ALA A 221 51.07 -19.19 12.64
N ALA A 222 51.64 -18.22 13.36
CA ALA A 222 53.06 -17.92 13.33
C ALA A 222 53.51 -17.41 14.70
N LEU A 223 54.23 -18.28 15.41
CA LEU A 223 54.98 -18.01 16.63
C LEU A 223 56.29 -17.29 16.30
N VAL A 224 56.55 -16.13 16.90
CA VAL A 224 57.83 -15.62 17.49
C VAL A 224 57.41 -14.29 18.18
N GLY A 225 57.65 -13.94 19.45
CA GLY A 225 58.60 -14.33 20.47
C GLY A 225 59.22 -13.04 21.05
N GLY A 226 58.97 -12.74 22.32
CA GLY A 226 59.92 -11.96 23.15
C GLY A 226 59.63 -10.48 23.47
N LEU A 227 59.22 -10.26 24.73
CA LEU A 227 59.72 -9.29 25.71
C LEU A 227 59.77 -7.76 25.43
N ALA A 228 58.88 -7.07 26.17
CA ALA A 228 59.21 -6.20 27.32
C ALA A 228 59.64 -4.72 27.17
N LEU A 229 58.98 -3.92 28.04
CA LEU A 229 59.44 -2.72 28.79
C LEU A 229 59.08 -1.30 28.28
N LEU A 230 58.19 -0.68 29.07
CA LEU A 230 58.27 0.64 29.73
C LEU A 230 58.76 1.85 28.91
N ALA A 231 57.86 2.80 28.66
CA ALA A 231 57.81 4.14 29.29
C ALA A 231 56.67 4.96 28.65
#